data_AF-A0A7W7ZKB4-F1
#
_entry.id   AF-A0A7W7ZKB4-F1
#
_cell.length_a   1.000
_cell.length_b   1.000
_cell.length_c   1.000
_cell.angle_alpha   90.00
_cell.angle_beta   90.00
_cell.angle_gamma   90.00
#
_symmetry.space_group_name_H-M   'P 1'
#
loop_
_entity.id
_entity.type
_entity.pdbx_description
1 polymer ?
#
loop_
_entity_poly.entity_id
_entity_poly.type
_entity_poly.pdbx_seq_one_letter_code
_entity_poly.pdbx_strand_id
1 'polypeptide(L)'
;MRTSQLDQIMRQRKNPALLEAVKHLAKGETAKGVQMLAEQGRVTQIVDPNQRIAAIAKDYAGAPENTIIVSPDNRSRQLINEAVRIELKSAEKLGAEDHKFSILAHRSDMTGADREWAARYKVGDVLKYETGSKAHGIARNSTATVLSTDARSNTVTIQQEDGQTVTYDPKRLKGVNAYRETLKDFAEGDRIQFTAKDKTLGVNNRDLGTITKLDADQITVQMDGKTSRTIQFDPATMQHFDHGYAVTSHVSQGLTEGRVIANIDTESARSLINTRLAYVSVSRAEYDARIYTNDAETLGSRLATNVSKTTAVDFRRPPQPASPQKSQGQVYEYADPNHRLAAVASAFAERPDNAVVIAKDREERRELNQLIRADLQARGLVAPDSKALAVRLEQNLTNPKDAAQYTPGDIIQYKQGNPSLEGIPNDSAAVVVSTDSKFNQLTVRNSYGDEVTYSPHLTTAMTSQSKVYREEQQEFAEGDRIRFTQSTEGESFRKGDFATIISISDGIEARLDKGPTVQLTTDQARHIEHGYAVDSLKTCAPERILVSQDSSLQIPSELAHLSRTGRDVSMYTSDGTVQTNVPAPSIALPEQLKPSIALPEQQQSQSPANINAPEPTPVVQHRRSHGR
;
A
#
# COMPACT_ATOMS: atom_id res chain seq x y z
N MET A 1 -39.52 19.33 4.18
CA MET A 1 -39.17 19.20 5.61
C MET A 1 -38.49 20.49 6.03
N ARG A 2 -38.88 21.09 7.16
CA ARG A 2 -38.04 22.08 7.84
C ARG A 2 -36.92 21.31 8.53
N THR A 3 -35.67 21.58 8.15
CA THR A 3 -34.49 21.07 8.82
C THR A 3 -33.98 22.13 9.79
N SER A 4 -33.73 21.73 11.03
CA SER A 4 -33.02 22.55 12.00
C SER A 4 -31.52 22.27 11.86
N GLN A 5 -30.70 23.31 11.78
CA GLN A 5 -29.25 23.20 11.72
C GLN A 5 -28.67 23.56 13.08
N LEU A 6 -27.75 22.73 13.58
CA LEU A 6 -26.97 23.00 14.78
C LEU A 6 -25.55 23.34 14.35
N ASP A 7 -25.21 24.63 14.40
CA ASP A 7 -23.96 25.21 13.92
C ASP A 7 -22.98 25.57 15.04
N GLN A 8 -23.41 25.49 16.30
CA GLN A 8 -22.60 25.82 17.45
C GLN A 8 -21.66 24.67 17.85
N ILE A 9 -20.35 24.91 17.73
CA ILE A 9 -19.30 23.99 18.17
C ILE A 9 -19.01 24.19 19.67
N MET A 10 -19.17 23.13 20.45
CA MET A 10 -19.12 23.17 21.92
C MET A 10 -17.79 22.67 22.53
N ARG A 11 -16.95 21.98 21.74
CA ARG A 11 -15.78 21.25 22.24
C ARG A 11 -14.60 22.17 22.55
N GLN A 12 -14.14 22.95 21.58
CA GLN A 12 -12.90 23.74 21.69
C GLN A 12 -13.09 25.09 22.42
N ARG A 13 -14.08 25.19 23.32
CA ARG A 13 -14.45 26.47 23.98
C ARG A 13 -13.30 27.14 24.74
N LYS A 14 -12.37 26.33 25.26
CA LYS A 14 -11.20 26.80 26.03
C LYS A 14 -10.00 27.14 25.14
N ASN A 15 -10.06 26.87 23.83
CA ASN A 15 -8.99 27.17 22.87
C ASN A 15 -9.57 27.88 21.63
N PRO A 16 -9.71 29.22 21.68
CA PRO A 16 -10.31 30.00 20.59
C PRO A 16 -9.58 29.84 19.25
N ALA A 17 -8.26 29.72 19.26
CA ALA A 17 -7.46 29.56 18.04
C ALA A 17 -7.78 28.22 17.33
N LEU A 18 -7.84 27.13 18.10
CA LEU A 18 -8.22 25.83 17.56
C LEU A 18 -9.69 25.82 17.10
N LEU A 19 -10.57 26.48 17.85
CA LEU A 19 -11.99 26.60 17.51
C LEU A 19 -12.20 27.26 16.13
N GLU A 20 -11.47 28.34 15.83
CA GLU A 20 -11.56 29.02 14.53
C GLU A 20 -11.13 28.09 13.38
N ALA A 21 -10.01 27.37 13.53
CA ALA A 21 -9.58 26.41 12.53
C ALA A 21 -10.64 25.31 12.29
N VAL A 22 -11.23 24.78 13.36
CA VAL A 22 -12.29 23.76 13.27
C VAL A 22 -13.56 24.31 12.61
N LYS A 23 -13.95 25.57 12.84
CA LYS A 23 -15.08 26.21 12.15
C LYS A 23 -14.88 26.25 10.63
N HIS A 24 -13.66 26.56 10.17
CA HIS A 24 -13.33 26.53 8.74
C HIS A 24 -13.43 25.12 8.17
N LEU A 25 -12.87 24.12 8.87
CA LEU A 25 -13.01 22.72 8.48
C LEU A 25 -14.48 22.27 8.41
N ALA A 26 -15.33 22.71 9.35
CA ALA A 26 -16.75 22.35 9.40
C ALA A 26 -17.55 22.94 8.22
N LYS A 27 -17.14 24.09 7.69
CA LYS A 27 -17.73 24.75 6.51
C LYS A 27 -17.23 24.17 5.18
N GLY A 28 -16.30 23.22 5.21
CA GLY A 28 -15.63 22.71 4.01
C GLY A 28 -14.53 23.61 3.46
N GLU A 29 -14.15 24.67 4.19
CA GLU A 29 -13.02 25.54 3.88
C GLU A 29 -11.70 24.87 4.33
N THR A 30 -11.47 23.63 3.89
CA THR A 30 -10.45 22.72 4.44
C THR A 30 -9.04 23.28 4.35
N ALA A 31 -8.65 23.80 3.18
CA ALA A 31 -7.31 24.37 2.98
C ALA A 31 -7.03 25.53 3.95
N LYS A 32 -8.01 26.41 4.16
CA LYS A 32 -7.92 27.53 5.10
C LYS A 32 -7.82 27.05 6.55
N GLY A 33 -8.61 26.04 6.93
CA GLY A 33 -8.54 25.44 8.26
C GLY A 33 -7.17 24.80 8.54
N VAL A 34 -6.59 24.09 7.56
CA VAL A 34 -5.25 23.50 7.67
C VAL A 34 -4.17 24.57 7.73
N GLN A 35 -4.26 25.63 6.92
CA GLN A 35 -3.34 26.76 6.98
C GLN A 35 -3.33 27.40 8.37
N MET A 36 -4.51 27.65 8.96
CA MET A 36 -4.61 28.18 10.32
C MET A 36 -3.97 27.26 11.37
N LEU A 37 -4.10 25.94 11.22
CA LEU A 37 -3.42 24.99 12.09
C LEU A 37 -1.88 25.10 11.95
N ALA A 38 -1.38 25.27 10.73
CA ALA A 38 0.04 25.45 10.47
C ALA A 38 0.57 26.76 11.10
N GLU A 39 -0.15 27.87 10.93
CA GLU A 39 0.18 29.17 11.55
C GLU A 39 0.20 29.10 13.09
N GLN A 40 -0.60 28.19 13.68
CA GLN A 40 -0.62 27.92 15.12
C GLN A 40 0.49 26.97 15.59
N GLY A 41 1.39 26.51 14.71
CA GLY A 41 2.43 25.54 15.03
C GLY A 41 1.90 24.12 15.28
N ARG A 42 0.71 23.79 14.76
CA ARG A 42 0.04 22.49 14.95
C ARG A 42 0.28 21.50 13.82
N VAL A 43 1.00 21.90 12.77
CA VAL A 43 1.39 21.04 11.65
C VAL A 43 2.90 20.84 11.71
N THR A 44 3.34 19.59 11.79
CA THR A 44 4.76 19.20 11.79
C THR A 44 5.04 18.39 10.53
N GLN A 45 5.98 18.86 9.72
CA GLN A 45 6.42 18.15 8.52
C GLN A 45 7.60 17.23 8.84
N ILE A 46 7.44 15.94 8.57
CA ILE A 46 8.49 14.92 8.62
C ILE A 46 8.28 14.02 7.39
N VAL A 47 9.15 14.19 6.40
CA VAL A 47 9.05 13.52 5.08
C VAL A 47 9.11 12.00 5.25
N ASP A 48 10.13 11.52 5.97
CA ASP A 48 10.33 10.07 6.17
C ASP A 48 9.22 9.45 7.04
N PRO A 49 8.55 8.39 6.58
CA PRO A 49 7.42 7.79 7.29
C PRO A 49 7.81 7.16 8.63
N ASN A 50 9.02 6.59 8.75
CA ASN A 50 9.47 5.94 9.99
C ASN A 50 9.82 6.98 11.05
N GLN A 51 10.54 8.03 10.68
CA GLN A 51 10.83 9.17 11.55
C GLN A 51 9.55 9.87 11.97
N ARG A 52 8.56 9.98 11.08
CA ARG A 52 7.25 10.55 11.40
C ARG A 52 6.51 9.71 12.43
N ILE A 53 6.46 8.39 12.26
CA ILE A 53 5.87 7.46 13.24
C ILE A 53 6.60 7.53 14.59
N ALA A 54 7.93 7.56 14.59
CA ALA A 54 8.73 7.69 15.82
C ALA A 54 8.45 9.02 16.53
N ALA A 55 8.34 10.12 15.78
CA ALA A 55 8.00 11.43 16.34
C ALA A 55 6.58 11.46 16.92
N ILE A 56 5.61 10.82 16.25
CA ILE A 56 4.25 10.65 16.77
C ILE A 56 4.27 9.84 18.07
N ALA A 57 5.01 8.74 18.11
CA ALA A 57 5.14 7.88 19.29
C ALA A 57 5.72 8.65 20.48
N LYS A 58 6.79 9.42 20.26
CA LYS A 58 7.41 10.29 21.26
C LYS A 58 6.47 11.39 21.73
N ASP A 59 5.72 12.03 20.83
CA ASP A 59 4.77 13.08 21.18
C ASP A 59 3.58 12.54 21.98
N TYR A 60 3.13 11.32 21.66
CA TYR A 60 2.14 10.59 22.43
C TYR A 60 2.67 10.26 23.83
N ALA A 61 3.85 9.64 23.91
CA ALA A 61 4.46 9.25 25.17
C ALA A 61 4.73 10.45 26.09
N GLY A 62 4.96 11.65 25.55
CA GLY A 62 5.09 12.88 26.34
C GLY A 62 3.84 13.22 27.17
N ALA A 63 2.64 13.03 26.62
CA ALA A 63 1.37 13.26 27.29
C ALA A 63 0.32 12.23 26.84
N PRO A 64 0.36 10.99 27.37
CA PRO A 64 -0.47 9.88 26.88
C PRO A 64 -1.93 9.97 27.36
N GLU A 65 -2.16 10.63 28.49
CA GLU A 65 -3.51 10.77 29.06
C GLU A 65 -4.43 11.59 28.15
N ASN A 66 -5.66 11.11 27.97
CA ASN A 66 -6.68 11.73 27.11
C ASN A 66 -6.18 12.07 25.70
N THR A 67 -5.22 11.28 25.18
CA THR A 67 -4.66 11.44 23.86
C THR A 67 -5.03 10.27 22.96
N ILE A 68 -5.43 10.58 21.73
CA ILE A 68 -5.69 9.58 20.69
C ILE A 68 -4.92 9.91 19.42
N ILE A 69 -4.42 8.87 18.74
CA ILE A 69 -3.81 9.02 17.42
C ILE A 69 -4.82 8.65 16.34
N VAL A 70 -4.96 9.49 15.32
CA VAL A 70 -5.82 9.23 14.17
C VAL A 70 -4.96 8.92 12.95
N SER A 71 -5.26 7.79 12.31
CA SER A 71 -4.60 7.32 11.08
C SER A 71 -5.61 7.23 9.93
N PRO A 72 -5.20 7.47 8.67
CA PRO A 72 -6.06 7.28 7.50
C PRO A 72 -6.36 5.79 7.25
N ASP A 73 -5.40 4.90 7.49
CA ASP A 73 -5.47 3.48 7.15
C ASP A 73 -5.07 2.56 8.32
N ASN A 74 -5.37 1.27 8.15
CA ASN A 74 -5.13 0.23 9.15
C ASN A 74 -3.64 -0.14 9.30
N ARG A 75 -2.83 -0.06 8.23
CA ARG A 75 -1.40 -0.41 8.25
C ARG A 75 -0.64 0.62 9.08
N SER A 76 -0.81 1.90 8.77
CA SER A 76 -0.23 3.01 9.53
C SER A 76 -0.67 2.97 11.00
N ARG A 77 -1.94 2.65 11.28
CA ARG A 77 -2.45 2.46 12.64
C ARG A 77 -1.66 1.38 13.40
N GLN A 78 -1.40 0.23 12.77
CA GLN A 78 -0.67 -0.87 13.41
C GLN A 78 0.77 -0.48 13.73
N LEU A 79 1.48 0.14 12.77
CA LEU A 79 2.85 0.62 12.97
C LEU A 79 2.94 1.66 14.08
N ILE A 80 1.98 2.60 14.13
CA ILE A 80 1.91 3.61 15.19
C ILE A 80 1.67 2.95 16.56
N ASN A 81 0.74 2.00 16.66
CA ASN A 81 0.47 1.30 17.92
C ASN A 81 1.74 0.63 18.48
N GLU A 82 2.50 -0.01 17.60
CA GLU A 82 3.73 -0.72 17.96
C GLU A 82 4.83 0.28 18.39
N ALA A 83 5.04 1.34 17.62
CA ALA A 83 6.00 2.40 17.95
C ALA A 83 5.66 3.12 19.27
N VAL A 84 4.38 3.42 19.51
CA VAL A 84 3.91 4.05 20.75
C VAL A 84 4.18 3.14 21.94
N ARG A 85 3.90 1.84 21.83
CA ARG A 85 4.15 0.90 22.92
C ARG A 85 5.64 0.84 23.27
N ILE A 86 6.49 0.73 22.25
CA ILE A 86 7.96 0.71 22.43
C ILE A 86 8.42 1.97 23.18
N GLU A 87 7.92 3.14 22.76
CA GLU A 87 8.27 4.42 23.39
C GLU A 87 7.72 4.54 24.82
N LEU A 88 6.51 4.05 25.09
CA LEU A 88 5.94 4.05 26.45
C LEU A 88 6.68 3.09 27.39
N LYS A 89 7.14 1.94 26.89
CA LYS A 89 8.01 1.02 27.65
C LYS A 89 9.37 1.65 27.93
N SER A 90 10.01 2.26 26.94
CA SER A 90 11.32 2.91 27.12
C SER A 90 11.24 4.11 28.07
N ALA A 91 10.08 4.79 28.11
CA ALA A 91 9.79 5.86 29.05
C ALA A 91 9.25 5.38 30.42
N GLU A 92 9.24 4.08 30.69
CA GLU A 92 8.76 3.46 31.95
C GLU A 92 7.31 3.85 32.33
N LYS A 93 6.46 4.12 31.32
CA LYS A 93 5.05 4.49 31.50
C LYS A 93 4.09 3.30 31.43
N LEU A 94 4.62 2.11 31.13
CA LEU A 94 3.91 0.84 31.16
C LEU A 94 4.52 -0.05 32.23
N GLY A 95 3.73 -0.97 32.79
CA GLY A 95 4.21 -1.96 33.75
C GLY A 95 5.40 -2.74 33.18
N ALA A 96 6.36 -3.15 34.01
CA ALA A 96 7.61 -3.76 33.54
C ALA A 96 7.38 -5.12 32.86
N GLU A 97 6.48 -5.93 33.39
CA GLU A 97 6.22 -7.29 32.91
C GLU A 97 5.36 -7.30 31.65
N ASP A 98 5.82 -8.05 30.64
CA ASP A 98 5.06 -8.35 29.43
C ASP A 98 4.41 -9.72 29.54
N HIS A 99 3.14 -9.78 29.18
CA HIS A 99 2.36 -10.99 29.07
C HIS A 99 1.95 -11.21 27.62
N LYS A 100 2.22 -12.40 27.11
CA LYS A 100 1.89 -12.80 25.74
C LYS A 100 0.49 -13.37 25.69
N PHE A 101 -0.37 -12.76 24.91
CA PHE A 101 -1.70 -13.29 24.63
C PHE A 101 -1.92 -13.51 23.14
N SER A 102 -2.76 -14.51 22.84
CA SER A 102 -3.23 -14.75 21.48
C SER A 102 -4.40 -13.83 21.15
N ILE A 103 -4.30 -13.12 20.03
CA ILE A 103 -5.35 -12.25 19.52
C ILE A 103 -5.77 -12.65 18.10
N LEU A 104 -7.02 -12.38 17.76
CA LEU A 104 -7.56 -12.59 16.41
C LEU A 104 -7.49 -11.30 15.59
N ALA A 105 -6.41 -11.15 14.84
CA ALA A 105 -6.20 -10.03 13.93
C ALA A 105 -7.02 -10.24 12.64
N HIS A 106 -7.95 -9.33 12.33
CA HIS A 106 -8.77 -9.43 11.13
C HIS A 106 -7.92 -9.38 9.85
N ARG A 107 -8.16 -10.30 8.90
CA ARG A 107 -7.54 -10.35 7.56
C ARG A 107 -8.07 -9.21 6.68
N SER A 108 -7.64 -7.99 7.00
CA SER A 108 -8.04 -6.76 6.31
C SER A 108 -7.40 -6.60 4.94
N ASP A 109 -6.41 -7.43 4.63
CA ASP A 109 -5.80 -7.62 3.30
C ASP A 109 -6.73 -8.33 2.30
N MET A 110 -7.85 -8.91 2.79
CA MET A 110 -8.83 -9.59 1.95
C MET A 110 -10.10 -8.74 1.80
N THR A 111 -10.48 -8.46 0.56
CA THR A 111 -11.78 -7.88 0.22
C THR A 111 -12.91 -8.92 0.36
N GLY A 112 -14.16 -8.45 0.22
CA GLY A 112 -15.30 -9.37 0.14
C GLY A 112 -15.20 -10.36 -1.02
N ALA A 113 -14.66 -9.93 -2.16
CA ALA A 113 -14.44 -10.79 -3.33
C ALA A 113 -13.28 -11.77 -3.10
N ASP A 114 -12.19 -11.33 -2.44
CA ASP A 114 -11.07 -12.22 -2.11
C ASP A 114 -11.48 -13.40 -1.23
N ARG A 115 -12.49 -13.19 -0.37
CA ARG A 115 -13.04 -14.27 0.48
C ARG A 115 -13.76 -15.36 -0.31
N GLU A 116 -14.05 -15.15 -1.60
CA GLU A 116 -14.64 -16.18 -2.47
C GLU A 116 -13.59 -17.15 -3.05
N TRP A 117 -12.30 -16.88 -2.85
CA TRP A 117 -11.20 -17.63 -3.43
C TRP A 117 -10.41 -18.39 -2.36
N ALA A 118 -10.35 -19.72 -2.47
CA ALA A 118 -9.63 -20.60 -1.54
C ALA A 118 -8.14 -20.23 -1.41
N ALA A 119 -7.52 -19.79 -2.51
CA ALA A 119 -6.11 -19.38 -2.56
C ALA A 119 -5.77 -18.18 -1.65
N ARG A 120 -6.77 -17.39 -1.23
CA ARG A 120 -6.55 -16.21 -0.37
C ARG A 120 -6.49 -16.57 1.13
N TYR A 121 -6.99 -17.75 1.49
CA TYR A 121 -6.91 -18.29 2.84
C TYR A 121 -5.56 -18.98 3.07
N LYS A 122 -5.09 -18.95 4.31
CA LYS A 122 -3.87 -19.64 4.74
C LYS A 122 -4.22 -20.67 5.80
N VAL A 123 -3.45 -21.77 5.83
CA VAL A 123 -3.54 -22.75 6.91
C VAL A 123 -3.30 -22.05 8.25
N GLY A 124 -4.16 -22.33 9.23
CA GLY A 124 -4.18 -21.68 10.53
C GLY A 124 -4.98 -20.37 10.60
N ASP A 125 -5.54 -19.87 9.49
CA ASP A 125 -6.52 -18.78 9.59
C ASP A 125 -7.75 -19.24 10.39
N VAL A 126 -8.32 -18.34 11.20
CA VAL A 126 -9.55 -18.58 11.97
C VAL A 126 -10.73 -17.91 11.26
N LEU A 127 -11.77 -18.69 10.97
CA LEU A 127 -12.98 -18.25 10.29
C LEU A 127 -14.14 -18.11 11.26
N LYS A 128 -14.87 -17.00 11.17
CA LYS A 128 -16.09 -16.74 11.95
C LYS A 128 -17.29 -16.66 11.02
N TYR A 129 -18.30 -17.49 11.28
CA TYR A 129 -19.49 -17.59 10.43
C TYR A 129 -20.68 -16.88 11.05
N GLU A 130 -21.04 -15.69 10.57
CA GLU A 130 -22.17 -14.92 11.14
C GLU A 130 -23.55 -15.55 10.82
N THR A 131 -23.63 -16.25 9.69
CA THR A 131 -24.85 -16.89 9.17
C THR A 131 -24.81 -18.42 9.27
N GLY A 132 -23.63 -19.04 9.25
CA GLY A 132 -23.46 -20.50 9.19
C GLY A 132 -23.89 -21.12 7.85
N SER A 133 -23.91 -22.45 7.77
CA SER A 133 -24.43 -23.22 6.64
C SER A 133 -24.96 -24.59 7.07
N LYS A 134 -26.29 -24.78 6.98
CA LYS A 134 -26.91 -26.09 7.27
C LYS A 134 -26.45 -27.19 6.32
N ALA A 135 -26.23 -26.85 5.04
CA ALA A 135 -25.81 -27.81 4.01
C ALA A 135 -24.42 -28.40 4.30
N HIS A 136 -23.58 -27.65 5.02
CA HIS A 136 -22.22 -28.06 5.37
C HIS A 136 -22.03 -28.31 6.86
N GLY A 137 -23.11 -28.38 7.65
CA GLY A 137 -23.02 -28.62 9.10
C GLY A 137 -22.39 -27.47 9.91
N ILE A 138 -22.29 -26.28 9.34
CA ILE A 138 -21.66 -25.12 9.97
C ILE A 138 -22.72 -24.34 10.76
N ALA A 139 -22.57 -24.26 12.07
CA ALA A 139 -23.49 -23.52 12.94
C ALA A 139 -23.35 -22.00 12.77
N ARG A 140 -24.42 -21.26 13.07
CA ARG A 140 -24.40 -19.80 13.08
C ARG A 140 -23.60 -19.27 14.27
N ASN A 141 -22.80 -18.22 14.05
CA ASN A 141 -21.86 -17.61 15.00
C ASN A 141 -20.78 -18.57 15.52
N SER A 142 -20.48 -19.63 14.77
CA SER A 142 -19.40 -20.56 15.11
C SER A 142 -18.04 -20.08 14.59
N THR A 143 -16.97 -20.61 15.18
CA THR A 143 -15.60 -20.46 14.66
C THR A 143 -15.04 -21.79 14.15
N ALA A 144 -14.07 -21.70 13.24
CA ALA A 144 -13.35 -22.85 12.71
C ALA A 144 -11.94 -22.44 12.25
N THR A 145 -11.00 -23.38 12.21
CA THR A 145 -9.62 -23.14 11.77
C THR A 145 -9.38 -23.76 10.40
N VAL A 146 -8.72 -23.05 9.51
CA VAL A 146 -8.36 -23.56 8.17
C VAL A 146 -7.26 -24.61 8.29
N LEU A 147 -7.53 -25.83 7.82
CA LEU A 147 -6.55 -26.93 7.76
C LEU A 147 -5.82 -26.98 6.42
N SER A 148 -6.54 -26.79 5.32
CA SER A 148 -5.97 -26.82 3.97
C SER A 148 -6.81 -26.03 2.97
N THR A 149 -6.17 -25.63 1.88
CA THR A 149 -6.79 -24.94 0.75
C THR A 149 -6.40 -25.61 -0.56
N ASP A 150 -7.33 -25.74 -1.48
CA ASP A 150 -7.08 -26.17 -2.86
C ASP A 150 -7.52 -25.07 -3.81
N ALA A 151 -6.54 -24.42 -4.44
CA ALA A 151 -6.78 -23.34 -5.39
C ALA A 151 -7.39 -23.84 -6.71
N ARG A 152 -7.11 -25.09 -7.13
CA ARG A 152 -7.58 -25.63 -8.41
C ARG A 152 -9.08 -25.92 -8.38
N SER A 153 -9.56 -26.51 -7.28
CA SER A 153 -10.99 -26.78 -7.07
C SER A 153 -11.72 -25.67 -6.33
N ASN A 154 -11.02 -24.60 -5.95
CA ASN A 154 -11.52 -23.52 -5.09
C ASN A 154 -12.19 -24.04 -3.81
N THR A 155 -11.54 -24.93 -3.07
CA THR A 155 -12.09 -25.50 -1.82
C THR A 155 -11.24 -25.17 -0.61
N VAL A 156 -11.90 -24.94 0.51
CA VAL A 156 -11.27 -24.73 1.83
C VAL A 156 -11.74 -25.85 2.74
N THR A 157 -10.78 -26.49 3.42
CA THR A 157 -11.03 -27.48 4.46
C THR A 157 -10.78 -26.84 5.81
N ILE A 158 -11.80 -26.86 6.67
CA ILE A 158 -11.78 -26.29 8.00
C ILE A 158 -11.96 -27.37 9.07
N GLN A 159 -11.49 -27.09 10.28
CA GLN A 159 -11.80 -27.82 11.50
C GLN A 159 -12.70 -26.97 12.38
N GLN A 160 -13.88 -27.47 12.69
CA GLN A 160 -14.82 -26.84 13.62
C GLN A 160 -14.39 -27.07 15.08
N GLU A 161 -14.96 -26.30 16.02
CA GLU A 161 -14.69 -26.43 17.46
C GLU A 161 -14.97 -27.83 18.03
N ASP A 162 -15.90 -28.57 17.45
CA ASP A 162 -16.21 -29.96 17.83
C ASP A 162 -15.24 -31.00 17.23
N GLY A 163 -14.22 -30.54 16.51
CA GLY A 163 -13.21 -31.35 15.84
C GLY A 163 -13.62 -31.85 14.45
N GLN A 164 -14.86 -31.64 14.02
CA GLN A 164 -15.31 -32.07 12.70
C GLN A 164 -14.60 -31.30 11.59
N THR A 165 -14.27 -32.01 10.52
CA THR A 165 -13.64 -31.41 9.34
C THR A 165 -14.67 -31.22 8.23
N VAL A 166 -14.74 -30.02 7.67
CA VAL A 166 -15.67 -29.67 6.61
C VAL A 166 -14.92 -29.05 5.44
N THR A 167 -15.16 -29.57 4.24
CA THR A 167 -14.62 -29.02 2.99
C THR A 167 -15.73 -28.39 2.18
N TYR A 168 -15.55 -27.15 1.74
CA TYR A 168 -16.55 -26.44 0.94
C TYR A 168 -15.90 -25.39 0.01
N ASP A 169 -16.66 -24.95 -1.00
CA ASP A 169 -16.30 -23.84 -1.88
C ASP A 169 -16.67 -22.49 -1.20
N PRO A 170 -15.69 -21.63 -0.87
CA PRO A 170 -15.95 -20.40 -0.13
C PRO A 170 -16.83 -19.40 -0.89
N LYS A 171 -16.95 -19.52 -2.23
CA LYS A 171 -17.89 -18.71 -3.02
C LYS A 171 -19.35 -18.93 -2.62
N ARG A 172 -19.69 -20.12 -2.11
CA ARG A 172 -21.05 -20.52 -1.75
C ARG A 172 -21.48 -20.10 -0.34
N LEU A 173 -20.55 -19.63 0.50
CA LEU A 173 -20.84 -19.16 1.84
C LEU A 173 -20.66 -17.65 1.93
N LYS A 174 -21.67 -16.96 2.48
CA LYS A 174 -21.63 -15.52 2.76
C LYS A 174 -21.59 -15.30 4.27
N GLY A 175 -21.13 -14.11 4.68
CA GLY A 175 -21.01 -13.75 6.10
C GLY A 175 -19.86 -14.46 6.82
N VAL A 176 -18.79 -14.76 6.09
CA VAL A 176 -17.55 -15.34 6.64
C VAL A 176 -16.55 -14.22 6.86
N ASN A 177 -16.08 -14.07 8.09
CA ASN A 177 -14.95 -13.19 8.43
C ASN A 177 -13.72 -14.05 8.69
N ALA A 178 -12.56 -13.62 8.19
CA ALA A 178 -11.30 -14.33 8.34
C ALA A 178 -10.36 -13.55 9.26
N TYR A 179 -9.67 -14.28 10.13
CA TYR A 179 -8.74 -13.76 11.11
C TYR A 179 -7.45 -14.56 11.07
N ARG A 180 -6.35 -13.92 11.48
CA ARG A 180 -5.10 -14.59 11.77
C ARG A 180 -4.87 -14.54 13.27
N GLU A 181 -4.61 -15.71 13.84
CA GLU A 181 -4.15 -15.79 15.22
C GLU A 181 -2.73 -15.24 15.31
N THR A 182 -2.50 -14.30 16.23
CA THR A 182 -1.19 -13.65 16.42
C THR A 182 -0.91 -13.50 17.90
N LEU A 183 0.29 -13.84 18.33
CA LEU A 183 0.75 -13.58 19.69
C LEU A 183 1.20 -12.13 19.81
N LYS A 184 0.75 -11.45 20.86
CA LYS A 184 1.11 -10.05 21.12
C LYS A 184 1.37 -9.82 22.60
N ASP A 185 2.37 -8.99 22.87
CA ASP A 185 2.76 -8.59 24.23
C ASP A 185 1.86 -7.46 24.74
N PHE A 186 1.38 -7.61 25.97
CA PHE A 186 0.60 -6.61 26.71
C PHE A 186 1.17 -6.42 28.12
N ALA A 187 1.00 -5.24 28.68
CA ALA A 187 1.44 -4.85 30.00
C ALA A 187 0.36 -3.98 30.69
N GLU A 188 0.45 -3.86 32.01
CA GLU A 188 -0.37 -2.90 32.75
C GLU A 188 -0.13 -1.46 32.23
N GLY A 189 -1.22 -0.71 32.09
CA GLY A 189 -1.21 0.62 31.48
C GLY A 189 -1.40 0.62 29.95
N ASP A 190 -1.33 -0.54 29.27
CA ASP A 190 -1.57 -0.58 27.83
C ASP A 190 -3.01 -0.12 27.50
N ARG A 191 -3.15 0.76 26.49
CA ARG A 191 -4.46 1.03 25.90
C ARG A 191 -4.81 -0.06 24.91
N ILE A 192 -6.04 -0.55 24.99
CA ILE A 192 -6.59 -1.55 24.08
C ILE A 192 -7.87 -1.08 23.40
N GLN A 193 -8.15 -1.70 22.27
CA GLN A 193 -9.37 -1.57 21.51
C GLN A 193 -10.00 -2.95 21.34
N PHE A 194 -11.29 -3.08 21.67
CA PHE A 194 -12.06 -4.28 21.33
C PHE A 194 -12.34 -4.33 19.83
N THR A 195 -12.10 -5.48 19.20
CA THR A 195 -12.24 -5.65 17.74
C THR A 195 -13.52 -6.39 17.33
N ALA A 196 -14.29 -6.85 18.31
CA ALA A 196 -15.62 -7.42 18.13
C ALA A 196 -16.56 -7.01 19.27
N LYS A 197 -17.87 -7.10 19.01
CA LYS A 197 -18.89 -6.91 20.04
C LYS A 197 -18.97 -8.16 20.92
N ASP A 198 -19.00 -7.96 22.23
CA ASP A 198 -19.33 -8.99 23.21
C ASP A 198 -20.47 -8.50 24.11
N LYS A 199 -21.61 -9.20 24.05
CA LYS A 199 -22.80 -8.83 24.82
C LYS A 199 -22.68 -9.15 26.30
N THR A 200 -21.91 -10.17 26.66
CA THR A 200 -21.74 -10.61 28.06
C THR A 200 -20.90 -9.61 28.83
N LEU A 201 -19.81 -9.14 28.22
CA LEU A 201 -18.95 -8.09 28.76
C LEU A 201 -19.55 -6.69 28.59
N GLY A 202 -20.60 -6.55 27.76
CA GLY A 202 -21.22 -5.26 27.43
C GLY A 202 -20.34 -4.34 26.58
N VAL A 203 -19.37 -4.89 25.85
CA VAL A 203 -18.45 -4.13 24.98
C VAL A 203 -18.91 -4.19 23.52
N ASN A 204 -18.74 -3.08 22.81
CA ASN A 204 -18.95 -3.01 21.38
C ASN A 204 -17.61 -3.02 20.63
N ASN A 205 -17.68 -3.37 19.34
CA ASN A 205 -16.53 -3.20 18.46
C ASN A 205 -16.08 -1.74 18.49
N ARG A 206 -14.78 -1.54 18.65
CA ARG A 206 -14.04 -0.28 18.74
C ARG A 206 -14.08 0.42 20.09
N ASP A 207 -14.75 -0.14 21.10
CA ASP A 207 -14.65 0.39 22.47
C ASP A 207 -13.18 0.38 22.92
N LEU A 208 -12.78 1.45 23.61
CA LEU A 208 -11.43 1.67 24.10
C LEU A 208 -11.40 1.53 25.62
N GLY A 209 -10.25 1.11 26.13
CA GLY A 209 -9.97 1.08 27.56
C GLY A 209 -8.49 0.91 27.85
N THR A 210 -8.15 1.02 29.12
CA THR A 210 -6.78 0.88 29.63
C THR A 210 -6.70 -0.33 30.55
N ILE A 211 -5.70 -1.19 30.33
CA ILE A 211 -5.44 -2.32 31.21
C ILE A 211 -4.98 -1.78 32.57
N THR A 212 -5.69 -2.13 33.64
CA THR A 212 -5.34 -1.73 35.01
C THR A 212 -4.73 -2.85 35.83
N LYS A 213 -5.01 -4.11 35.44
CA LYS A 213 -4.41 -5.30 36.04
C LYS A 213 -4.30 -6.38 34.99
N LEU A 214 -3.20 -7.11 34.99
CA LEU A 214 -2.94 -8.16 34.02
C LEU A 214 -2.36 -9.39 34.72
N ASP A 215 -3.10 -10.49 34.67
CA ASP A 215 -2.69 -11.82 35.14
C ASP A 215 -2.70 -12.82 33.95
N ALA A 216 -2.16 -14.03 34.13
CA ALA A 216 -2.05 -15.01 33.05
C ALA A 216 -3.40 -15.47 32.45
N ASP A 217 -4.46 -15.48 33.26
CA ASP A 217 -5.80 -15.97 32.92
C ASP A 217 -6.88 -14.88 32.98
N GLN A 218 -6.51 -13.64 33.30
CA GLN A 218 -7.47 -12.54 33.47
C GLN A 218 -6.86 -11.17 33.14
N ILE A 219 -7.57 -10.41 32.32
CA ILE A 219 -7.26 -9.01 32.04
C ILE A 219 -8.35 -8.14 32.67
N THR A 220 -7.96 -7.14 33.46
CA THR A 220 -8.86 -6.10 33.99
C THR A 220 -8.66 -4.81 33.21
N VAL A 221 -9.75 -4.26 32.67
CA VAL A 221 -9.73 -3.08 31.79
C VAL A 221 -10.66 -2.02 32.34
N GLN A 222 -10.12 -0.82 32.54
CA GLN A 222 -10.88 0.39 32.76
C GLN A 222 -11.37 0.93 31.41
N MET A 223 -12.69 0.97 31.21
CA MET A 223 -13.31 1.42 29.98
C MET A 223 -13.35 2.94 29.89
N ASP A 224 -13.13 3.46 28.68
CA ASP A 224 -13.32 4.87 28.37
C ASP A 224 -14.83 5.20 28.33
N GLY A 225 -15.21 6.39 28.80
CA GLY A 225 -16.60 6.86 28.77
C GLY A 225 -16.94 7.84 29.90
N LYS A 226 -18.20 8.33 29.89
CA LYS A 226 -18.68 9.28 30.92
C LYS A 226 -18.84 8.65 32.30
N THR A 227 -18.99 7.33 32.36
CA THR A 227 -19.16 6.59 33.60
C THR A 227 -17.97 5.66 33.74
N SER A 228 -17.26 5.76 34.86
CA SER A 228 -16.18 4.84 35.16
C SER A 228 -16.73 3.41 35.24
N ARG A 229 -16.24 2.54 34.38
CA ARG A 229 -16.65 1.15 34.24
C ARG A 229 -15.39 0.30 34.11
N THR A 230 -15.28 -0.73 34.93
CA THR A 230 -14.23 -1.74 34.81
C THR A 230 -14.85 -3.05 34.32
N ILE A 231 -14.13 -3.76 33.45
CA ILE A 231 -14.50 -5.11 33.00
C ILE A 231 -13.34 -6.07 33.19
N GLN A 232 -13.66 -7.35 33.29
CA GLN A 232 -12.70 -8.43 33.40
C GLN A 232 -13.03 -9.52 32.41
N PHE A 233 -12.03 -10.10 31.76
CA PHE A 233 -12.21 -11.20 30.83
C PHE A 233 -10.97 -12.11 30.79
N ASP A 234 -11.20 -13.37 30.41
CA ASP A 234 -10.15 -14.35 30.15
C ASP A 234 -9.65 -14.19 28.70
N PRO A 235 -8.36 -13.88 28.48
CA PRO A 235 -7.80 -13.69 27.14
C PRO A 235 -7.78 -14.96 26.28
N ALA A 236 -7.89 -16.16 26.89
CA ALA A 236 -8.01 -17.41 26.14
C ALA A 236 -9.36 -17.56 25.44
N THR A 237 -10.43 -17.00 26.03
CA THR A 237 -11.79 -17.07 25.46
C THR A 237 -12.17 -15.81 24.69
N MET A 238 -11.67 -14.64 25.10
CA MET A 238 -11.95 -13.36 24.44
C MET A 238 -10.70 -12.84 23.73
N GLN A 239 -10.45 -13.32 22.50
CA GLN A 239 -9.28 -12.97 21.69
C GLN A 239 -9.49 -11.74 20.77
N HIS A 240 -10.64 -11.07 20.88
CA HIS A 240 -11.02 -9.95 20.01
C HIS A 240 -10.67 -8.58 20.62
N PHE A 241 -9.37 -8.36 20.83
CA PHE A 241 -8.81 -7.08 21.26
C PHE A 241 -7.43 -6.86 20.62
N ASP A 242 -6.99 -5.60 20.54
CA ASP A 242 -5.67 -5.21 20.05
C ASP A 242 -5.27 -3.89 20.75
N HIS A 243 -4.05 -3.41 20.53
CA HIS A 243 -3.61 -2.10 21.04
C HIS A 243 -4.48 -0.96 20.47
N GLY A 244 -4.81 -0.01 21.33
CA GLY A 244 -5.78 1.05 21.09
C GLY A 244 -5.20 2.47 21.12
N TYR A 245 -3.89 2.64 20.96
CA TYR A 245 -3.25 3.97 20.93
C TYR A 245 -3.65 4.80 19.71
N ALA A 246 -3.80 4.14 18.57
CA ALA A 246 -4.20 4.71 17.30
C ALA A 246 -5.50 4.08 16.78
N VAL A 247 -6.32 4.90 16.13
CA VAL A 247 -7.59 4.52 15.51
C VAL A 247 -7.69 5.07 14.10
N THR A 248 -8.46 4.41 13.24
CA THR A 248 -8.73 4.99 11.90
C THR A 248 -9.78 6.09 11.98
N SER A 249 -9.73 7.06 11.05
CA SER A 249 -10.66 8.20 11.04
C SER A 249 -12.14 7.83 11.05
N HIS A 250 -12.51 6.73 10.40
CA HIS A 250 -13.89 6.21 10.40
C HIS A 250 -14.35 5.72 11.79
N VAL A 251 -13.40 5.24 12.61
CA VAL A 251 -13.66 4.62 13.92
C VAL A 251 -13.88 5.64 15.01
N SER A 252 -13.18 6.75 14.96
CA SER A 252 -13.20 7.72 16.08
C SER A 252 -14.48 8.57 16.10
N GLN A 253 -15.45 8.34 15.19
CA GLN A 253 -16.64 9.20 15.05
C GLN A 253 -17.50 9.08 16.32
N GLY A 254 -17.51 10.13 17.15
CA GLY A 254 -18.21 10.14 18.44
C GLY A 254 -17.30 10.11 19.67
N LEU A 255 -16.01 9.78 19.51
CA LEU A 255 -15.00 9.93 20.58
C LEU A 255 -14.63 11.41 20.70
N THR A 256 -14.80 11.96 21.90
CA THR A 256 -14.29 13.29 22.25
C THR A 256 -13.12 13.05 23.18
N GLU A 257 -11.93 13.43 22.73
CA GLU A 257 -10.68 13.21 23.46
C GLU A 257 -10.04 14.56 23.75
N GLY A 258 -9.26 14.61 24.82
CA GLY A 258 -8.57 15.83 25.22
C GLY A 258 -7.64 16.35 24.11
N ARG A 259 -6.80 15.45 23.62
CA ARG A 259 -5.74 15.71 22.66
C ARG A 259 -5.78 14.73 21.49
N VAL A 260 -5.59 15.23 20.27
CA VAL A 260 -5.54 14.41 19.06
C VAL A 260 -4.23 14.63 18.32
N ILE A 261 -3.59 13.53 17.93
CA ILE A 261 -2.44 13.53 17.03
C ILE A 261 -2.91 12.85 15.73
N ALA A 262 -2.77 13.50 14.58
CA ALA A 262 -3.16 12.95 13.30
C ALA A 262 -1.93 12.65 12.45
N ASN A 263 -1.77 11.43 11.99
CA ASN A 263 -0.80 11.09 10.93
C ASN A 263 -1.50 11.25 9.58
N ILE A 264 -1.02 12.16 8.73
CA ILE A 264 -1.60 12.39 7.40
C ILE A 264 -0.48 12.38 6.38
N ASP A 265 -0.34 11.26 5.68
CA ASP A 265 0.62 11.11 4.60
C ASP A 265 -0.02 11.54 3.27
N THR A 266 0.35 12.71 2.74
CA THR A 266 -0.23 13.30 1.52
C THR A 266 -0.15 12.41 0.30
N GLU A 267 0.73 11.39 0.28
CA GLU A 267 0.85 10.41 -0.81
C GLU A 267 -0.16 9.26 -0.70
N SER A 268 -0.82 9.09 0.45
CA SER A 268 -1.88 8.08 0.61
C SER A 268 -3.08 8.33 -0.30
N ALA A 269 -3.83 7.25 -0.58
CA ALA A 269 -4.98 7.27 -1.50
C ALA A 269 -5.97 8.41 -1.18
N ARG A 270 -6.44 9.11 -2.22
CA ARG A 270 -7.39 10.23 -2.09
C ARG A 270 -8.71 9.82 -1.42
N SER A 271 -9.11 8.55 -1.52
CA SER A 271 -10.28 8.00 -0.82
C SER A 271 -10.14 8.03 0.72
N LEU A 272 -8.90 8.01 1.22
CA LEU A 272 -8.59 8.05 2.66
C LEU A 272 -8.31 9.47 3.14
N ILE A 273 -7.68 10.30 2.30
CA ILE A 273 -7.31 11.69 2.61
C ILE A 273 -8.26 12.67 1.92
N ASN A 274 -9.21 13.17 2.70
CA ASN A 274 -10.29 14.01 2.23
C ASN A 274 -10.77 14.97 3.31
N THR A 275 -11.75 15.81 2.96
CA THR A 275 -12.27 16.87 3.85
C THR A 275 -12.89 16.27 5.10
N ARG A 276 -13.49 15.07 4.98
CA ARG A 276 -14.00 14.34 6.14
C ARG A 276 -12.85 13.92 7.05
N LEU A 277 -11.75 13.35 6.55
CA LEU A 277 -10.57 13.02 7.38
C LEU A 277 -10.06 14.27 8.12
N ALA A 278 -9.91 15.39 7.41
CA ALA A 278 -9.42 16.64 8.00
C ALA A 278 -10.30 17.10 9.16
N TYR A 279 -11.60 17.28 8.89
CA TYR A 279 -12.56 17.72 9.87
C TYR A 279 -12.63 16.76 11.05
N VAL A 280 -12.70 15.46 10.77
CA VAL A 280 -12.90 14.41 11.77
C VAL A 280 -11.66 14.19 12.64
N SER A 281 -10.45 14.36 12.10
CA SER A 281 -9.21 14.26 12.89
C SER A 281 -9.05 15.45 13.84
N VAL A 282 -9.41 16.67 13.41
CA VAL A 282 -9.17 17.88 14.21
C VAL A 282 -10.34 18.22 15.13
N SER A 283 -11.60 18.08 14.67
CA SER A 283 -12.81 18.47 15.43
C SER A 283 -13.08 17.63 16.68
N ARG A 284 -12.32 16.55 16.90
CA ARG A 284 -12.43 15.68 18.08
C ARG A 284 -11.61 16.13 19.27
N ALA A 285 -10.56 16.92 19.03
CA ALA A 285 -9.74 17.45 20.10
C ALA A 285 -10.53 18.44 20.95
N GLU A 286 -10.49 18.30 22.28
CA GLU A 286 -11.03 19.30 23.20
C GLU A 286 -10.10 20.50 23.34
N TYR A 287 -8.80 20.27 23.54
CA TYR A 287 -7.83 21.34 23.82
C TYR A 287 -6.60 21.36 22.90
N ASP A 288 -6.15 20.23 22.34
CA ASP A 288 -4.97 20.18 21.46
C ASP A 288 -5.16 19.24 20.26
N ALA A 289 -4.90 19.74 19.05
CA ALA A 289 -4.82 18.94 17.84
C ALA A 289 -3.49 19.20 17.14
N ARG A 290 -2.80 18.12 16.74
CA ARG A 290 -1.53 18.16 16.00
C ARG A 290 -1.61 17.28 14.77
N ILE A 291 -1.04 17.73 13.66
CA ILE A 291 -0.94 16.98 12.41
C ILE A 291 0.52 16.74 12.10
N TYR A 292 0.88 15.48 11.90
CA TYR A 292 2.16 15.04 11.36
C TYR A 292 1.95 14.66 9.90
N THR A 293 2.75 15.21 9.01
CA THR A 293 2.63 14.98 7.57
C THR A 293 3.99 14.89 6.88
N ASN A 294 4.07 14.24 5.72
CA ASN A 294 5.26 14.25 4.86
C ASN A 294 5.43 15.60 4.14
N ASP A 295 4.35 16.32 3.86
CA ASP A 295 4.37 17.57 3.10
C ASP A 295 3.29 18.54 3.62
N ALA A 296 3.72 19.59 4.34
CA ALA A 296 2.81 20.58 4.89
C ALA A 296 2.28 21.57 3.85
N GLU A 297 2.98 21.74 2.72
CA GLU A 297 2.60 22.66 1.65
C GLU A 297 1.39 22.11 0.89
N THR A 298 1.42 20.84 0.52
CA THR A 298 0.31 20.19 -0.20
C THR A 298 -0.79 19.63 0.70
N LEU A 299 -0.57 19.56 2.02
CA LEU A 299 -1.54 18.98 2.98
C LEU A 299 -2.94 19.60 2.85
N GLY A 300 -3.03 20.93 2.79
CA GLY A 300 -4.31 21.63 2.75
C GLY A 300 -5.12 21.32 1.48
N SER A 301 -4.47 21.29 0.32
CA SER A 301 -5.10 20.98 -0.96
C SER A 301 -5.48 19.50 -1.06
N ARG A 302 -4.61 18.59 -0.59
CA ARG A 302 -4.88 17.15 -0.57
C ARG A 302 -6.08 16.81 0.33
N LEU A 303 -6.14 17.39 1.52
CA LEU A 303 -7.27 17.23 2.42
C LEU A 303 -8.55 17.91 1.92
N ALA A 304 -8.47 18.93 1.06
CA ALA A 304 -9.66 19.60 0.50
C ALA A 304 -10.44 18.72 -0.50
N THR A 305 -9.95 17.53 -0.84
CA THR A 305 -10.68 16.56 -1.68
C THR A 305 -12.02 16.15 -1.04
N ASN A 306 -13.12 16.18 -1.78
CA ASN A 306 -14.44 15.77 -1.27
C ASN A 306 -14.78 14.35 -1.72
N VAL A 307 -15.19 13.48 -0.78
CA VAL A 307 -15.58 12.09 -1.05
C VAL A 307 -16.98 11.87 -0.47
N SER A 308 -18.01 12.04 -1.29
CA SER A 308 -19.40 11.86 -0.90
C SER A 308 -19.87 10.42 -1.15
N LYS A 309 -20.55 9.81 -0.16
CA LYS A 309 -21.26 8.54 -0.34
C LYS A 309 -22.68 8.84 -0.83
N THR A 310 -23.04 8.35 -2.01
CA THR A 310 -24.40 8.40 -2.56
C THR A 310 -25.31 7.44 -1.80
N THR A 311 -26.56 7.82 -1.52
CA THR A 311 -27.51 6.97 -0.78
C THR A 311 -28.24 6.02 -1.72
N ALA A 312 -28.67 4.84 -1.23
CA ALA A 312 -29.44 3.86 -2.02
C ALA A 312 -30.76 4.41 -2.60
N VAL A 313 -31.29 5.50 -2.04
CA VAL A 313 -32.50 6.17 -2.56
C VAL A 313 -32.18 7.01 -3.81
N ASP A 314 -30.94 7.48 -3.93
CA ASP A 314 -30.43 8.14 -5.15
C ASP A 314 -30.34 7.15 -6.33
N PHE A 315 -30.35 5.83 -6.08
CA PHE A 315 -30.36 4.78 -7.12
C PHE A 315 -31.75 4.43 -7.65
N ARG A 316 -32.85 4.84 -6.98
CA ARG A 316 -34.22 4.63 -7.52
C ARG A 316 -34.60 5.65 -8.58
N ARG A 317 -33.81 6.70 -8.76
CA ARG A 317 -33.69 7.37 -10.05
C ARG A 317 -32.49 6.73 -10.74
N PRO A 318 -32.61 6.25 -11.99
CA PRO A 318 -31.40 6.09 -12.78
C PRO A 318 -30.65 7.42 -12.69
N PRO A 319 -29.32 7.46 -12.48
CA PRO A 319 -28.57 8.68 -12.71
C PRO A 319 -28.92 9.06 -14.15
N GLN A 320 -29.69 10.14 -14.30
CA GLN A 320 -29.87 10.73 -15.61
C GLN A 320 -28.49 11.27 -15.95
N PRO A 321 -27.79 10.74 -16.97
CA PRO A 321 -26.79 11.57 -17.62
C PRO A 321 -27.48 12.90 -17.93
N ALA A 322 -26.84 14.02 -17.63
CA ALA A 322 -27.24 15.26 -18.27
C ALA A 322 -27.39 14.93 -19.75
N SER A 323 -28.60 15.17 -20.28
CA SER A 323 -29.10 14.65 -21.55
C SER A 323 -27.97 14.49 -22.58
N PRO A 324 -27.78 13.32 -23.22
CA PRO A 324 -26.75 13.17 -24.22
C PRO A 324 -27.00 14.21 -25.32
N GLN A 325 -26.23 15.29 -25.31
CA GLN A 325 -26.16 16.20 -26.43
C GLN A 325 -25.51 15.41 -27.55
N LYS A 326 -26.32 14.98 -28.51
CA LYS A 326 -25.86 14.37 -29.76
C LYS A 326 -24.92 15.33 -30.48
N SER A 327 -23.64 15.19 -30.17
CA SER A 327 -22.51 15.63 -30.96
C SER A 327 -21.50 14.46 -30.92
N GLN A 328 -20.66 14.35 -31.94
CA GLN A 328 -19.84 13.16 -32.23
C GLN A 328 -18.87 12.80 -31.07
N GLY A 329 -19.29 11.89 -30.19
CA GLY A 329 -18.54 11.36 -29.03
C GLY A 329 -19.40 11.31 -27.76
N GLN A 330 -19.42 10.20 -27.02
CA GLN A 330 -20.19 10.10 -25.77
C GLN A 330 -19.38 10.70 -24.62
N VAL A 331 -19.92 11.71 -23.93
CA VAL A 331 -19.27 12.36 -22.78
C VAL A 331 -20.00 11.95 -21.50
N TYR A 332 -19.24 11.42 -20.55
CA TYR A 332 -19.68 10.98 -19.24
C TYR A 332 -18.99 11.80 -18.16
N GLU A 333 -19.77 12.54 -17.39
CA GLU A 333 -19.27 13.40 -16.33
C GLU A 333 -19.53 12.77 -14.97
N TYR A 334 -18.50 12.71 -14.13
CA TYR A 334 -18.52 12.11 -12.80
C TYR A 334 -18.16 13.15 -11.75
N ALA A 335 -18.81 13.10 -10.61
CA ALA A 335 -18.53 14.00 -9.49
C ALA A 335 -17.23 13.67 -8.73
N ASP A 336 -16.69 12.45 -8.90
CA ASP A 336 -15.50 11.95 -8.20
C ASP A 336 -14.56 11.24 -9.19
N PRO A 337 -13.23 11.53 -9.14
CA PRO A 337 -12.25 10.84 -9.96
C PRO A 337 -12.26 9.31 -9.79
N ASN A 338 -12.46 8.76 -8.59
CA ASN A 338 -12.41 7.29 -8.43
C ASN A 338 -13.58 6.59 -9.13
N HIS A 339 -14.79 7.17 -9.07
CA HIS A 339 -15.94 6.69 -9.83
C HIS A 339 -15.69 6.78 -11.33
N ARG A 340 -15.01 7.84 -11.79
CA ARG A 340 -14.59 7.96 -13.18
C ARG A 340 -13.65 6.82 -13.57
N LEU A 341 -12.58 6.57 -12.81
CA LEU A 341 -11.60 5.51 -13.11
C LEU A 341 -12.25 4.12 -13.11
N ALA A 342 -13.11 3.83 -12.14
CA ALA A 342 -13.86 2.58 -12.09
C ALA A 342 -14.81 2.42 -13.29
N ALA A 343 -15.49 3.51 -13.70
CA ALA A 343 -16.35 3.48 -14.87
C ALA A 343 -15.56 3.30 -16.18
N VAL A 344 -14.40 3.95 -16.30
CA VAL A 344 -13.48 3.77 -17.44
C VAL A 344 -12.97 2.33 -17.49
N ALA A 345 -12.56 1.75 -16.34
CA ALA A 345 -12.09 0.38 -16.27
C ALA A 345 -13.17 -0.64 -16.64
N SER A 346 -14.38 -0.49 -16.07
CA SER A 346 -15.52 -1.35 -16.41
C SER A 346 -15.90 -1.22 -17.88
N ALA A 347 -15.96 0.01 -18.40
CA ALA A 347 -16.26 0.26 -19.81
C ALA A 347 -15.19 -0.35 -20.72
N PHE A 348 -13.92 -0.32 -20.35
CA PHE A 348 -12.86 -1.02 -21.08
C PHE A 348 -13.11 -2.53 -21.08
N ALA A 349 -13.31 -3.12 -19.90
CA ALA A 349 -13.47 -4.56 -19.72
C ALA A 349 -14.74 -5.15 -20.38
N GLU A 350 -15.75 -4.33 -20.65
CA GLU A 350 -16.94 -4.71 -21.43
C GLU A 350 -16.64 -4.95 -22.91
N ARG A 351 -15.72 -4.18 -23.49
CA ARG A 351 -15.32 -4.27 -24.90
C ARG A 351 -13.81 -3.99 -25.00
N PRO A 352 -12.96 -4.97 -24.63
CA PRO A 352 -11.51 -4.78 -24.56
C PRO A 352 -10.80 -4.90 -25.92
N ASP A 353 -11.45 -5.53 -26.90
CA ASP A 353 -10.90 -5.71 -28.24
C ASP A 353 -10.64 -4.35 -28.90
N ASN A 354 -9.41 -4.14 -29.37
CA ASN A 354 -8.95 -2.91 -30.01
C ASN A 354 -9.36 -1.65 -29.22
N ALA A 355 -9.27 -1.70 -27.89
CA ALA A 355 -9.56 -0.59 -27.00
C ALA A 355 -8.28 -0.03 -26.34
N VAL A 356 -8.29 1.27 -26.04
CA VAL A 356 -7.26 1.91 -25.22
C VAL A 356 -7.87 3.01 -24.37
N VAL A 357 -7.30 3.23 -23.19
CA VAL A 357 -7.58 4.39 -22.35
C VAL A 357 -6.49 5.43 -22.54
N ILE A 358 -6.86 6.69 -22.77
CA ILE A 358 -5.95 7.82 -22.75
C ILE A 358 -6.10 8.54 -21.42
N ALA A 359 -5.02 8.61 -20.64
CA ALA A 359 -4.94 9.40 -19.41
C ALA A 359 -3.58 10.09 -19.36
N LYS A 360 -3.55 11.42 -19.16
CA LYS A 360 -2.31 12.21 -19.17
C LYS A 360 -1.45 11.99 -17.92
N ASP A 361 -2.09 11.83 -16.77
CA ASP A 361 -1.42 11.62 -15.49
C ASP A 361 -0.85 10.19 -15.38
N ARG A 362 0.39 10.06 -14.91
CA ARG A 362 1.09 8.76 -14.82
C ARG A 362 0.48 7.86 -13.73
N GLU A 363 0.09 8.43 -12.60
CA GLU A 363 -0.51 7.65 -11.50
C GLU A 363 -1.91 7.20 -11.88
N GLU A 364 -2.69 8.06 -12.54
CA GLU A 364 -3.99 7.68 -13.10
C GLU A 364 -3.87 6.52 -14.09
N ARG A 365 -2.87 6.53 -14.98
CA ARG A 365 -2.59 5.39 -15.88
C ARG A 365 -2.27 4.12 -15.11
N ARG A 366 -1.47 4.21 -14.04
CA ARG A 366 -1.10 3.06 -13.21
C ARG A 366 -2.32 2.45 -12.53
N GLU A 367 -3.18 3.29 -11.97
CA GLU A 367 -4.43 2.87 -11.34
C GLU A 367 -5.40 2.25 -12.35
N LEU A 368 -5.58 2.88 -13.51
CA LEU A 368 -6.38 2.34 -14.60
C LEU A 368 -5.86 0.99 -15.10
N ASN A 369 -4.55 0.84 -15.29
CA ASN A 369 -3.94 -0.44 -15.67
C ASN A 369 -4.27 -1.54 -14.66
N GLN A 370 -4.21 -1.25 -13.36
CA GLN A 370 -4.54 -2.22 -12.30
C GLN A 370 -6.03 -2.56 -12.27
N LEU A 371 -6.91 -1.56 -12.34
CA LEU A 371 -8.36 -1.76 -12.32
C LEU A 371 -8.85 -2.54 -13.54
N ILE A 372 -8.35 -2.17 -14.73
CA ILE A 372 -8.68 -2.86 -15.99
C ILE A 372 -8.20 -4.31 -15.93
N ARG A 373 -6.96 -4.54 -15.51
CA ARG A 373 -6.40 -5.90 -15.40
C ARG A 373 -7.21 -6.76 -14.43
N ALA A 374 -7.59 -6.21 -13.27
CA ALA A 374 -8.44 -6.91 -12.31
C ALA A 374 -9.83 -7.27 -12.88
N ASP A 375 -10.48 -6.35 -13.59
CA ASP A 375 -11.78 -6.60 -14.24
C ASP A 375 -11.68 -7.63 -15.37
N LEU A 376 -10.59 -7.63 -16.15
CA LEU A 376 -10.35 -8.61 -17.19
C LEU A 376 -10.05 -10.00 -16.62
N GLN A 377 -9.31 -10.09 -15.51
CA GLN A 377 -9.09 -11.35 -14.79
C GLN A 377 -10.40 -11.90 -14.21
N ALA A 378 -11.24 -11.04 -13.62
CA ALA A 378 -12.56 -11.44 -13.11
C ALA A 378 -13.48 -12.00 -14.21
N ARG A 379 -13.30 -11.53 -15.45
CA ARG A 379 -14.03 -12.00 -16.66
C ARG A 379 -13.36 -13.19 -17.35
N GLY A 380 -12.19 -13.63 -16.90
CA GLY A 380 -11.42 -14.71 -17.51
C GLY A 380 -10.80 -14.36 -18.87
N LEU A 381 -10.68 -13.07 -19.19
CA LEU A 381 -10.04 -12.58 -20.42
C LEU A 381 -8.53 -12.42 -20.28
N VAL A 382 -8.05 -12.29 -19.04
CA VAL A 382 -6.64 -12.31 -18.65
C VAL A 382 -6.45 -13.46 -17.67
N ALA A 383 -5.39 -14.23 -17.84
CA ALA A 383 -5.07 -15.34 -16.96
C ALA A 383 -4.79 -14.85 -15.52
N PRO A 384 -5.19 -15.62 -14.50
CA PRO A 384 -4.89 -15.28 -13.10
C PRO A 384 -3.39 -15.45 -12.79
N ASP A 385 -2.72 -16.37 -13.48
CA ASP A 385 -1.30 -16.65 -13.31
C ASP A 385 -0.47 -15.59 -14.04
N SER A 386 0.37 -14.88 -13.27
CA SER A 386 1.24 -13.82 -13.77
C SER A 386 2.71 -14.23 -13.67
N LYS A 387 3.51 -13.81 -14.64
CA LYS A 387 4.96 -13.93 -14.64
C LYS A 387 5.59 -12.55 -14.49
N ALA A 388 6.53 -12.44 -13.56
CA ALA A 388 7.32 -11.22 -13.39
C ALA A 388 8.39 -11.16 -14.49
N LEU A 389 8.38 -10.07 -15.25
CA LEU A 389 9.32 -9.80 -16.32
C LEU A 389 10.06 -8.50 -16.03
N ALA A 390 11.37 -8.50 -16.29
CA ALA A 390 12.18 -7.29 -16.22
C ALA A 390 11.84 -6.39 -17.41
N VAL A 391 11.34 -5.19 -17.14
CA VAL A 391 11.03 -4.18 -18.15
C VAL A 391 11.84 -2.90 -17.91
N ARG A 392 12.19 -2.20 -18.98
CA ARG A 392 12.93 -0.94 -18.97
C ARG A 392 11.96 0.22 -19.11
N LEU A 393 11.74 0.93 -18.00
CA LEU A 393 10.92 2.13 -17.95
C LEU A 393 11.79 3.37 -18.18
N GLU A 394 11.50 4.10 -19.26
CA GLU A 394 12.16 5.37 -19.58
C GLU A 394 11.89 6.40 -18.47
N GLN A 395 12.96 6.95 -17.88
CA GLN A 395 12.91 7.95 -16.82
C GLN A 395 12.93 9.35 -17.43
N ASN A 396 11.87 10.12 -17.17
CA ASN A 396 11.79 11.52 -17.58
C ASN A 396 12.45 12.41 -16.52
N LEU A 397 13.75 12.63 -16.63
CA LEU A 397 14.49 13.53 -15.75
C LEU A 397 14.12 14.99 -16.05
N THR A 398 13.78 15.76 -15.02
CA THR A 398 13.42 17.19 -15.16
C THR A 398 14.65 18.04 -15.50
N ASN A 399 15.83 17.66 -14.99
CA ASN A 399 17.10 18.25 -15.34
C ASN A 399 18.18 17.16 -15.48
N PRO A 400 18.39 16.62 -16.69
CA PRO A 400 19.42 15.61 -16.96
C PRO A 400 20.86 16.06 -16.63
N LYS A 401 21.11 17.36 -16.40
CA LYS A 401 22.45 17.87 -16.04
C LYS A 401 22.76 17.78 -14.54
N ASP A 402 21.77 17.39 -13.75
CA ASP A 402 21.88 17.22 -12.30
C ASP A 402 22.00 15.73 -11.94
N ALA A 403 23.18 15.36 -11.41
CA ALA A 403 23.50 14.01 -11.00
C ALA A 403 22.58 13.50 -9.88
N ALA A 404 21.98 14.39 -9.07
CA ALA A 404 21.07 14.00 -8.00
C ALA A 404 19.75 13.38 -8.52
N GLN A 405 19.41 13.57 -9.80
CA GLN A 405 18.21 12.97 -10.41
C GLN A 405 18.41 11.53 -10.88
N TYR A 406 19.65 11.05 -10.90
CA TYR A 406 19.98 9.68 -11.26
C TYR A 406 19.96 8.81 -10.02
N THR A 407 19.55 7.56 -10.17
CA THR A 407 19.55 6.56 -9.09
C THR A 407 20.55 5.46 -9.44
N PRO A 408 21.34 4.95 -8.46
CA PRO A 408 22.13 3.74 -8.66
C PRO A 408 21.28 2.60 -9.23
N GLY A 409 21.75 1.98 -10.30
CA GLY A 409 21.04 0.96 -11.07
C GLY A 409 20.30 1.49 -12.32
N ASP A 410 20.15 2.80 -12.49
CA ASP A 410 19.62 3.37 -13.74
C ASP A 410 20.55 3.02 -14.92
N ILE A 411 19.98 2.73 -16.09
CA ILE A 411 20.68 2.41 -17.32
C ILE A 411 20.64 3.64 -18.22
N ILE A 412 21.80 4.19 -18.55
CA ILE A 412 21.94 5.31 -19.47
C ILE A 412 22.31 4.77 -20.84
N GLN A 413 21.48 5.05 -21.84
CA GLN A 413 21.76 4.77 -23.23
C GLN A 413 22.26 6.04 -23.92
N TYR A 414 23.52 6.05 -24.31
CA TYR A 414 24.19 7.15 -24.98
C TYR A 414 24.07 6.98 -26.48
N LYS A 415 23.40 7.92 -27.16
CA LYS A 415 23.51 8.00 -28.62
C LYS A 415 24.87 8.56 -29.03
N GLN A 416 25.29 9.63 -28.35
CA GLN A 416 26.61 10.23 -28.53
C GLN A 416 27.37 10.12 -27.21
N GLY A 417 28.53 9.47 -27.23
CA GLY A 417 29.46 9.40 -26.11
C GLY A 417 30.35 10.63 -26.01
N ASN A 418 31.41 10.55 -25.21
CA ASN A 418 32.40 11.63 -25.10
C ASN A 418 33.81 11.08 -25.36
N PRO A 419 34.46 11.45 -26.47
CA PRO A 419 35.82 10.97 -26.80
C PRO A 419 36.87 11.28 -25.73
N SER A 420 36.66 12.31 -24.91
CA SER A 420 37.56 12.67 -23.80
C SER A 420 37.31 11.87 -22.52
N LEU A 421 36.24 11.07 -22.46
CA LEU A 421 35.95 10.15 -21.38
C LEU A 421 36.17 8.73 -21.90
N GLU A 422 37.32 8.14 -21.56
CA GLU A 422 37.58 6.73 -21.85
C GLU A 422 36.47 5.88 -21.21
N GLY A 423 35.87 4.98 -22.00
CA GLY A 423 34.84 4.05 -21.53
C GLY A 423 33.38 4.39 -21.87
N ILE A 424 33.09 5.55 -22.51
CA ILE A 424 31.73 5.90 -22.99
C ILE A 424 31.76 6.21 -24.51
N PRO A 425 31.73 5.19 -25.38
CA PRO A 425 31.65 5.39 -26.83
C PRO A 425 30.25 5.82 -27.29
N ASN A 426 30.12 6.21 -28.57
CA ASN A 426 28.82 6.44 -29.20
C ASN A 426 28.00 5.13 -29.23
N ASP A 427 26.68 5.26 -29.25
CA ASP A 427 25.72 4.15 -29.31
C ASP A 427 26.01 3.05 -28.26
N SER A 428 26.29 3.48 -27.03
CA SER A 428 26.65 2.61 -25.90
C SER A 428 25.67 2.71 -24.75
N ALA A 429 25.79 1.80 -23.78
CA ALA A 429 25.00 1.85 -22.56
C ALA A 429 25.90 1.66 -21.33
N ALA A 430 25.56 2.33 -20.23
CA ALA A 430 26.21 2.16 -18.94
C ALA A 430 25.18 2.15 -17.81
N VAL A 431 25.54 1.50 -16.70
CA VAL A 431 24.70 1.44 -15.49
C VAL A 431 25.24 2.44 -14.48
N VAL A 432 24.37 3.27 -13.90
CA VAL A 432 24.73 4.18 -12.82
C VAL A 432 25.15 3.38 -11.59
N VAL A 433 26.37 3.59 -11.10
CA VAL A 433 26.90 2.95 -9.90
C VAL A 433 26.68 3.83 -8.69
N SER A 434 26.96 5.12 -8.80
CA SER A 434 26.82 6.08 -7.71
C SER A 434 26.63 7.51 -8.22
N THR A 435 26.04 8.33 -7.36
CA THR A 435 25.82 9.76 -7.58
C THR A 435 26.42 10.55 -6.42
N ASP A 436 27.13 11.63 -6.74
CA ASP A 436 27.60 12.61 -5.77
C ASP A 436 26.91 13.95 -6.06
N SER A 437 25.89 14.25 -5.26
CA SER A 437 25.12 15.49 -5.39
C SER A 437 25.90 16.74 -4.95
N LYS A 438 26.92 16.59 -4.09
CA LYS A 438 27.74 17.71 -3.61
C LYS A 438 28.64 18.24 -4.72
N PHE A 439 29.19 17.36 -5.54
CA PHE A 439 30.07 17.72 -6.65
C PHE A 439 29.43 17.59 -8.03
N ASN A 440 28.14 17.23 -8.09
CA ASN A 440 27.38 16.97 -9.32
C ASN A 440 28.11 15.97 -10.24
N GLN A 441 28.56 14.85 -9.65
CA GLN A 441 29.28 13.78 -10.34
C GLN A 441 28.43 12.52 -10.41
N LEU A 442 28.58 11.81 -11.53
CA LEU A 442 27.90 10.57 -11.84
C LEU A 442 28.97 9.53 -12.18
N THR A 443 28.97 8.41 -11.46
CA THR A 443 29.82 7.26 -11.76
C THR A 443 28.98 6.21 -12.46
N VAL A 444 29.39 5.82 -13.66
CA VAL A 444 28.70 4.80 -14.47
C VAL A 444 29.64 3.66 -14.78
N ARG A 445 29.12 2.45 -14.89
CA ARG A 445 29.85 1.26 -15.31
C ARG A 445 29.43 0.87 -16.71
N ASN A 446 30.38 0.82 -17.63
CA ASN A 446 30.14 0.45 -19.03
C ASN A 446 29.89 -1.07 -19.19
N SER A 447 29.62 -1.52 -20.41
CA SER A 447 29.41 -2.94 -20.73
C SER A 447 30.65 -3.82 -20.54
N TYR A 448 31.84 -3.24 -20.52
CA TYR A 448 33.12 -3.94 -20.31
C TYR A 448 33.48 -4.08 -18.83
N GLY A 449 32.75 -3.40 -17.93
CA GLY A 449 32.94 -3.43 -16.49
C GLY A 449 33.75 -2.26 -15.93
N ASP A 450 34.23 -1.34 -16.78
CA ASP A 450 34.99 -0.17 -16.34
C ASP A 450 34.07 0.91 -15.78
N GLU A 451 34.50 1.55 -14.70
CA GLU A 451 33.80 2.68 -14.07
C GLU A 451 34.35 4.01 -14.55
N VAL A 452 33.45 4.90 -14.96
CA VAL A 452 33.75 6.23 -15.48
C VAL A 452 32.97 7.25 -14.66
N THR A 453 33.68 8.17 -14.03
CA THR A 453 33.08 9.28 -13.27
C THR A 453 33.14 10.57 -14.09
N TYR A 454 31.99 11.23 -14.27
CA TYR A 454 31.91 12.50 -15.00
C TYR A 454 30.82 13.41 -14.43
N SER A 455 30.84 14.70 -14.79
CA SER A 455 29.75 15.62 -14.44
C SER A 455 28.78 15.78 -15.61
N PRO A 456 27.48 15.42 -15.46
CA PRO A 456 26.49 15.56 -16.53
C PRO A 456 26.33 17.00 -17.04
N HIS A 457 26.64 17.99 -16.20
CA HIS A 457 26.63 19.41 -16.56
C HIS A 457 27.79 19.81 -17.49
N LEU A 458 28.95 19.17 -17.35
CA LEU A 458 30.12 19.45 -18.21
C LEU A 458 30.09 18.64 -19.51
N THR A 459 29.30 17.58 -19.57
CA THR A 459 29.16 16.69 -20.74
C THR A 459 27.86 16.92 -21.52
N THR A 460 27.43 18.17 -21.67
CA THR A 460 26.07 18.50 -22.17
C THR A 460 25.68 17.89 -23.51
N ALA A 461 26.61 17.74 -24.46
CA ALA A 461 26.33 17.12 -25.76
C ALA A 461 25.98 15.62 -25.63
N MET A 462 26.75 14.90 -24.80
CA MET A 462 26.49 13.50 -24.44
C MET A 462 25.19 13.38 -23.65
N THR A 463 25.04 14.18 -22.59
CA THR A 463 23.87 14.18 -21.70
C THR A 463 22.55 14.47 -22.43
N SER A 464 22.56 15.43 -23.37
CA SER A 464 21.33 15.82 -24.11
C SER A 464 20.89 14.79 -25.14
N GLN A 465 21.78 13.88 -25.57
CA GLN A 465 21.46 12.77 -26.48
C GLN A 465 21.40 11.42 -25.77
N SER A 466 21.31 11.44 -24.43
CA SER A 466 21.18 10.24 -23.63
C SER A 466 19.73 10.00 -23.24
N LYS A 467 19.36 8.73 -23.08
CA LYS A 467 18.10 8.32 -22.44
C LYS A 467 18.40 7.52 -21.21
N VAL A 468 17.54 7.65 -20.20
CA VAL A 468 17.71 6.95 -18.92
C VAL A 468 16.56 5.97 -18.78
N TYR A 469 16.88 4.75 -18.40
CA TYR A 469 15.93 3.67 -18.17
C TYR A 469 16.14 3.12 -16.78
N ARG A 470 15.06 2.64 -16.16
CA ARG A 470 15.11 1.85 -14.95
C ARG A 470 14.57 0.47 -15.23
N GLU A 471 15.30 -0.55 -14.80
CA GLU A 471 14.83 -1.92 -14.88
C GLU A 471 13.93 -2.21 -13.67
N GLU A 472 12.67 -2.54 -13.93
CA GLU A 472 11.68 -2.89 -12.91
C GLU A 472 11.05 -4.24 -13.23
N GLN A 473 10.64 -4.98 -12.19
CA GLN A 473 9.88 -6.21 -12.35
C GLN A 473 8.40 -5.88 -12.49
N GLN A 474 7.81 -6.23 -13.62
CA GLN A 474 6.40 -6.03 -13.90
C GLN A 474 5.72 -7.36 -14.19
N GLU A 475 4.54 -7.55 -13.63
CA GLU A 475 3.76 -8.77 -13.80
C GLU A 475 2.94 -8.73 -15.08
N PHE A 476 3.10 -9.77 -15.91
CA PHE A 476 2.30 -9.99 -17.11
C PHE A 476 1.66 -11.37 -17.10
N ALA A 477 0.47 -11.49 -17.65
CA ALA A 477 -0.29 -12.72 -17.79
C ALA A 477 -0.70 -12.95 -19.24
N GLU A 478 -1.06 -14.19 -19.58
CA GLU A 478 -1.68 -14.48 -20.88
C GLU A 478 -2.99 -13.70 -21.02
N GLY A 479 -3.21 -13.10 -22.19
CA GLY A 479 -4.31 -12.15 -22.42
C GLY A 479 -3.99 -10.70 -22.04
N ASP A 480 -2.85 -10.41 -21.39
CA ASP A 480 -2.50 -9.02 -21.08
C ASP A 480 -2.26 -8.20 -22.36
N ARG A 481 -2.74 -6.96 -22.35
CA ARG A 481 -2.46 -6.00 -23.42
C ARG A 481 -1.16 -5.29 -23.14
N ILE A 482 -0.28 -5.22 -24.14
CA ILE A 482 1.02 -4.58 -24.06
C ILE A 482 1.20 -3.51 -25.13
N ARG A 483 2.11 -2.58 -24.86
CA ARG A 483 2.57 -1.54 -25.80
C ARG A 483 4.09 -1.59 -25.91
N PHE A 484 4.60 -1.48 -27.13
CA PHE A 484 6.04 -1.46 -27.38
C PHE A 484 6.63 -0.08 -27.07
N THR A 485 7.68 -0.03 -26.26
CA THR A 485 8.33 1.24 -25.86
C THR A 485 9.53 1.61 -26.74
N GLN A 486 9.97 0.68 -27.61
CA GLN A 486 11.08 0.85 -28.55
C GLN A 486 10.75 0.23 -29.91
N SER A 487 11.38 0.74 -30.97
CA SER A 487 11.37 0.15 -32.31
C SER A 487 12.67 -0.62 -32.53
N THR A 488 12.58 -1.75 -33.23
CA THR A 488 13.74 -2.53 -33.68
C THR A 488 13.75 -2.55 -35.21
N GLU A 489 14.91 -2.34 -35.83
CA GLU A 489 15.01 -2.37 -37.29
C GLU A 489 14.69 -3.77 -37.82
N GLY A 490 13.92 -3.83 -38.92
CA GLY A 490 13.52 -5.09 -39.56
C GLY A 490 12.29 -5.78 -38.95
N GLU A 491 11.76 -5.28 -37.83
CA GLU A 491 10.58 -5.86 -37.16
C GLU A 491 9.25 -5.37 -37.74
N SER A 492 8.21 -6.20 -37.56
CA SER A 492 6.84 -5.88 -38.01
C SER A 492 6.10 -4.88 -37.12
N PHE A 493 6.64 -4.59 -35.93
CA PHE A 493 6.09 -3.64 -34.95
C PHE A 493 7.02 -2.44 -34.73
N ARG A 494 6.43 -1.33 -34.32
CA ARG A 494 7.14 -0.06 -34.02
C ARG A 494 6.83 0.40 -32.59
N LYS A 495 7.66 1.30 -32.05
CA LYS A 495 7.36 2.02 -30.80
C LYS A 495 5.94 2.59 -30.85
N GLY A 496 5.14 2.24 -29.84
CA GLY A 496 3.76 2.66 -29.67
C GLY A 496 2.72 1.73 -30.29
N ASP A 497 3.11 0.67 -31.01
CA ASP A 497 2.20 -0.38 -31.44
C ASP A 497 1.70 -1.20 -30.23
N PHE A 498 0.53 -1.83 -30.38
CA PHE A 498 -0.12 -2.63 -29.35
C PHE A 498 -0.19 -4.11 -29.73
N ALA A 499 -0.16 -4.95 -28.71
CA ALA A 499 -0.33 -6.39 -28.85
C ALA A 499 -1.06 -6.99 -27.64
N THR A 500 -1.58 -8.20 -27.81
CA THR A 500 -2.09 -9.04 -26.73
C THR A 500 -1.18 -10.24 -26.55
N ILE A 501 -0.73 -10.50 -25.33
CA ILE A 501 0.08 -11.67 -25.00
C ILE A 501 -0.75 -12.93 -25.22
N ILE A 502 -0.23 -13.86 -26.02
CA ILE A 502 -0.82 -15.18 -26.24
C ILE A 502 -0.23 -16.18 -25.25
N SER A 503 1.09 -16.20 -25.13
CA SER A 503 1.79 -17.12 -24.23
C SER A 503 3.06 -16.48 -23.68
N ILE A 504 3.42 -16.87 -22.47
CA ILE A 504 4.68 -16.48 -21.83
C ILE A 504 5.40 -17.78 -21.47
N SER A 505 6.49 -18.10 -22.14
CA SER A 505 7.30 -19.31 -21.90
C SER A 505 8.77 -18.92 -21.71
N ASP A 506 9.65 -19.33 -22.62
CA ASP A 506 11.06 -18.88 -22.69
C ASP A 506 11.20 -17.53 -23.43
N GLY A 507 10.10 -17.04 -24.00
CA GLY A 507 9.91 -15.73 -24.62
C GLY A 507 8.43 -15.31 -24.53
N ILE A 508 8.08 -14.21 -25.19
CA ILE A 508 6.68 -13.73 -25.24
C ILE A 508 6.16 -13.88 -26.66
N GLU A 509 5.10 -14.65 -26.83
CA GLU A 509 4.30 -14.65 -28.05
C GLU A 509 3.19 -13.63 -27.91
N ALA A 510 3.10 -12.67 -28.84
CA ALA A 510 2.10 -11.62 -28.80
C ALA A 510 1.41 -11.43 -30.16
N ARG A 511 0.08 -11.30 -30.15
CA ARG A 511 -0.72 -10.96 -31.34
C ARG A 511 -0.80 -9.45 -31.47
N LEU A 512 -0.25 -8.90 -32.56
CA LEU A 512 -0.37 -7.47 -32.86
C LEU A 512 -1.83 -7.13 -33.21
N ASP A 513 -2.27 -5.93 -32.85
CA ASP A 513 -3.60 -5.42 -33.24
C ASP A 513 -3.78 -5.38 -34.78
N LYS A 514 -2.67 -5.26 -35.52
CA LYS A 514 -2.64 -5.28 -36.99
C LYS A 514 -2.86 -6.67 -37.59
N GLY A 515 -2.99 -7.72 -36.75
CA GLY A 515 -3.26 -9.10 -37.15
C GLY A 515 -2.11 -10.11 -36.97
N PRO A 516 -0.84 -9.80 -37.32
CA PRO A 516 0.21 -10.81 -37.25
C PRO A 516 0.65 -11.11 -35.81
N THR A 517 1.05 -12.36 -35.56
CA THR A 517 1.69 -12.78 -34.31
C THR A 517 3.19 -12.57 -34.40
N VAL A 518 3.81 -12.12 -33.30
CA VAL A 518 5.25 -11.93 -33.17
C VAL A 518 5.79 -12.69 -31.96
N GLN A 519 7.02 -13.16 -32.07
CA GLN A 519 7.76 -13.80 -30.98
C GLN A 519 8.84 -12.84 -30.51
N LEU A 520 8.75 -12.41 -29.25
CA LEU A 520 9.69 -11.47 -28.66
C LEU A 520 10.84 -12.22 -27.98
N THR A 521 12.06 -11.83 -28.33
CA THR A 521 13.27 -12.23 -27.60
C THR A 521 13.28 -11.65 -26.18
N THR A 522 14.12 -12.18 -25.30
CA THR A 522 14.26 -11.69 -23.92
C THR A 522 14.63 -10.21 -23.84
N ASP A 523 15.44 -9.69 -24.77
CA ASP A 523 15.80 -8.26 -24.80
C ASP A 523 14.63 -7.40 -25.31
N GLN A 524 13.95 -7.82 -26.38
CA GLN A 524 12.75 -7.14 -26.88
C GLN A 524 11.62 -7.09 -25.84
N ALA A 525 11.47 -8.16 -25.05
CA ALA A 525 10.53 -8.23 -23.94
C ALA A 525 10.81 -7.21 -22.82
N ARG A 526 12.05 -6.69 -22.70
CA ARG A 526 12.35 -5.59 -21.76
C ARG A 526 11.76 -4.27 -22.23
N HIS A 527 11.40 -4.13 -23.49
CA HIS A 527 10.92 -2.89 -24.10
C HIS A 527 9.41 -2.90 -24.33
N ILE A 528 8.65 -3.40 -23.34
CA ILE A 528 7.19 -3.41 -23.32
C ILE A 528 6.64 -2.79 -22.03
N GLU A 529 5.43 -2.27 -22.08
CA GLU A 529 4.65 -1.79 -20.93
C GLU A 529 3.19 -2.27 -21.02
N HIS A 530 2.39 -2.08 -19.96
CA HIS A 530 0.95 -2.36 -20.05
C HIS A 530 0.29 -1.41 -21.06
N GLY A 531 -0.48 -1.98 -21.99
CA GLY A 531 -1.11 -1.25 -23.09
C GLY A 531 -2.56 -0.86 -22.84
N TYR A 532 -3.08 -0.96 -21.61
CA TYR A 532 -4.47 -0.59 -21.30
C TYR A 532 -4.65 0.93 -21.25
N ALA A 533 -3.80 1.63 -20.49
CA ALA A 533 -3.83 3.08 -20.33
C ALA A 533 -2.52 3.73 -20.80
N VAL A 534 -2.62 4.73 -21.68
CA VAL A 534 -1.48 5.41 -22.32
C VAL A 534 -1.58 6.92 -22.24
N ASP A 535 -0.44 7.60 -22.40
CA ASP A 535 -0.31 9.05 -22.33
C ASP A 535 -0.86 9.76 -23.57
N SER A 536 -0.60 9.17 -24.74
CA SER A 536 -0.89 9.72 -26.06
C SER A 536 -0.89 8.61 -27.12
N LEU A 537 -1.56 8.85 -28.25
CA LEU A 537 -1.56 7.97 -29.41
C LEU A 537 -0.79 8.60 -30.58
N LYS A 538 0.14 7.85 -31.19
CA LYS A 538 0.98 8.36 -32.29
C LYS A 538 0.72 7.71 -33.67
N THR A 539 0.35 6.43 -33.75
CA THR A 539 0.12 5.71 -35.03
C THR A 539 -0.84 4.52 -34.87
N CYS A 540 -1.54 4.13 -35.96
CA CYS A 540 -2.50 3.02 -36.05
C CYS A 540 -3.38 2.87 -34.80
N ALA A 541 -4.20 3.90 -34.55
CA ALA A 541 -4.97 3.97 -33.32
C ALA A 541 -6.10 2.93 -33.28
N PRO A 542 -6.34 2.33 -32.10
CA PRO A 542 -7.42 1.38 -31.85
C PRO A 542 -8.80 1.88 -32.32
N GLU A 543 -9.72 0.94 -32.53
CA GLU A 543 -11.08 1.24 -32.97
C GLU A 543 -11.91 1.91 -31.88
N ARG A 544 -11.59 1.63 -30.61
CA ARG A 544 -12.25 2.20 -29.44
C ARG A 544 -11.28 2.94 -28.54
N ILE A 545 -11.64 4.16 -28.16
CA ILE A 545 -10.82 5.04 -27.33
C ILE A 545 -11.66 5.55 -26.17
N LEU A 546 -11.21 5.28 -24.96
CA LEU A 546 -11.75 5.86 -23.74
C LEU A 546 -10.80 6.96 -23.28
N VAL A 547 -11.31 8.13 -22.93
CA VAL A 547 -10.48 9.23 -22.42
C VAL A 547 -10.85 9.49 -20.98
N SER A 548 -9.86 9.52 -20.10
CA SER A 548 -10.02 9.87 -18.69
C SER A 548 -9.23 11.15 -18.41
N GLN A 549 -9.92 12.19 -17.91
CA GLN A 549 -9.30 13.47 -17.59
C GLN A 549 -9.94 14.19 -16.40
N ASP A 550 -9.11 14.82 -15.57
CA ASP A 550 -9.52 15.81 -14.57
C ASP A 550 -9.79 17.17 -15.27
N SER A 551 -10.95 17.76 -15.01
CA SER A 551 -11.54 18.99 -15.59
C SER A 551 -12.24 18.87 -16.96
N SER A 552 -13.28 19.68 -17.13
CA SER A 552 -14.06 19.85 -18.36
C SER A 552 -13.42 20.79 -19.39
N LEU A 553 -12.18 21.26 -19.16
CA LEU A 553 -11.55 22.26 -20.03
C LEU A 553 -10.84 21.65 -21.23
N GLN A 554 -11.39 22.02 -22.40
CA GLN A 554 -10.98 21.70 -23.76
C GLN A 554 -10.95 20.21 -24.07
N ILE A 555 -11.94 19.75 -24.83
CA ILE A 555 -11.81 18.57 -25.70
C ILE A 555 -10.52 18.80 -26.49
N PRO A 556 -9.43 18.03 -26.27
CA PRO A 556 -8.24 18.15 -27.10
C PRO A 556 -8.66 18.17 -28.56
N SER A 557 -8.17 19.13 -29.35
CA SER A 557 -8.42 19.19 -30.79
C SER A 557 -8.15 17.83 -31.47
N GLU A 558 -7.18 17.07 -30.94
CA GLU A 558 -6.89 15.68 -31.27
C GLU A 558 -8.10 14.71 -31.14
N LEU A 559 -8.98 14.87 -30.16
CA LEU A 559 -10.17 14.02 -29.96
C LEU A 559 -11.27 14.29 -30.99
N ALA A 560 -11.42 15.55 -31.40
CA ALA A 560 -12.29 15.89 -32.53
C ALA A 560 -11.74 15.32 -33.85
N HIS A 561 -10.42 15.22 -34.00
CA HIS A 561 -9.79 14.55 -35.14
C HIS A 561 -9.93 13.01 -35.07
N LEU A 562 -9.77 12.40 -33.91
CA LEU A 562 -9.91 10.95 -33.71
C LEU A 562 -11.36 10.48 -33.93
N SER A 563 -12.35 11.24 -33.44
CA SER A 563 -13.78 10.96 -33.66
C SER A 563 -14.16 11.01 -35.16
N ARG A 564 -13.56 11.93 -35.94
CA ARG A 564 -13.78 12.07 -37.39
C ARG A 564 -13.23 10.93 -38.24
N THR A 565 -12.42 10.03 -37.67
CA THR A 565 -11.86 8.86 -38.37
C THR A 565 -12.73 7.60 -38.26
N GLY A 566 -13.95 7.71 -37.71
CA GLY A 566 -14.89 6.58 -37.58
C GLY A 566 -14.69 5.72 -36.32
N ARG A 567 -13.90 6.20 -35.35
CA ARG A 567 -13.59 5.49 -34.09
C ARG A 567 -14.66 5.72 -33.02
N ASP A 568 -14.88 4.70 -32.18
CA ASP A 568 -15.76 4.77 -31.01
C ASP A 568 -15.03 5.50 -29.88
N VAL A 569 -15.37 6.78 -29.65
CA VAL A 569 -14.72 7.64 -28.65
C VAL A 569 -15.69 7.95 -27.53
N SER A 570 -15.32 7.58 -26.30
CA SER A 570 -16.04 7.94 -25.08
C SER A 570 -15.13 8.73 -24.15
N MET A 571 -15.58 9.89 -23.68
CA MET A 571 -14.84 10.76 -22.79
C MET A 571 -15.44 10.70 -21.39
N TYR A 572 -14.59 10.53 -20.40
CA TYR A 572 -14.92 10.45 -19.00
C TYR A 572 -14.22 11.62 -18.32
N THR A 573 -15.00 12.52 -17.71
CA THR A 573 -14.50 13.71 -17.03
C THR A 573 -14.91 13.71 -15.57
N SER A 574 -14.13 14.38 -14.72
CA SER A 574 -14.60 14.80 -13.41
C SER A 574 -14.04 16.18 -13.09
N ASP A 575 -14.78 17.01 -12.35
CA ASP A 575 -14.35 18.37 -12.04
C ASP A 575 -13.14 18.37 -11.09
N GLY A 576 -11.96 18.54 -11.69
CA GLY A 576 -10.69 18.64 -10.99
C GLY A 576 -10.32 20.10 -10.71
N THR A 577 -10.47 20.54 -9.46
CA THR A 577 -9.60 21.62 -8.93
C THR A 577 -8.43 20.98 -8.19
N VAL A 578 -7.57 20.28 -8.93
CA VAL A 578 -6.31 19.70 -8.44
C VAL A 578 -5.31 19.71 -9.59
N GLN A 579 -4.20 20.43 -9.45
CA GLN A 579 -3.02 20.25 -10.31
C GLN A 579 -2.05 19.29 -9.60
N THR A 580 -1.62 18.29 -10.36
CA THR A 580 -0.68 17.22 -10.03
C THR A 580 0.76 17.62 -10.40
N ASN A 581 1.75 17.03 -9.71
CA ASN A 581 3.07 16.61 -10.21
C ASN A 581 3.79 15.87 -9.04
N VAL A 582 3.87 14.52 -8.94
CA VAL A 582 4.69 13.51 -9.69
C VAL A 582 6.14 13.40 -9.16
N PRO A 583 6.79 12.22 -9.02
CA PRO A 583 6.38 10.91 -8.48
C PRO A 583 7.46 10.27 -7.52
N ALA A 584 7.15 9.10 -6.96
CA ALA A 584 8.00 8.33 -6.05
C ALA A 584 9.21 7.63 -6.71
N PRO A 585 10.32 7.39 -5.97
CA PRO A 585 11.19 6.26 -6.19
C PRO A 585 10.91 5.12 -5.19
N SER A 586 10.95 3.92 -5.73
CA SER A 586 11.02 2.63 -5.04
C SER A 586 12.30 2.50 -4.21
N ILE A 587 12.19 2.03 -2.96
CA ILE A 587 13.35 1.62 -2.16
C ILE A 587 13.06 0.26 -1.54
N ALA A 588 13.89 -0.71 -1.91
CA ALA A 588 13.96 -2.05 -1.36
C ALA A 588 14.30 -2.03 0.13
N LEU A 589 13.96 -3.10 0.86
CA LEU A 589 14.36 -3.27 2.26
C LEU A 589 15.89 -3.14 2.43
N PRO A 590 16.38 -2.26 3.32
CA PRO A 590 17.76 -2.30 3.78
C PRO A 590 17.94 -3.23 4.99
N GLU A 591 19.09 -3.88 4.97
CA GLU A 591 19.54 -5.01 5.77
C GLU A 591 19.96 -4.66 7.21
N GLN A 592 19.21 -3.80 7.91
CA GLN A 592 19.59 -3.28 9.25
C GLN A 592 18.59 -3.60 10.39
N LEU A 593 17.65 -4.51 10.16
CA LEU A 593 16.87 -5.17 11.22
C LEU A 593 17.13 -6.67 11.23
N LYS A 594 18.41 -7.06 11.32
CA LYS A 594 18.74 -8.35 11.94
C LYS A 594 18.76 -8.12 13.45
N PRO A 595 18.02 -8.88 14.27
CA PRO A 595 18.24 -8.84 15.70
C PRO A 595 19.71 -9.18 15.95
N SER A 596 20.39 -8.40 16.79
CA SER A 596 21.60 -8.89 17.46
C SER A 596 21.15 -10.05 18.33
N ILE A 597 21.18 -11.26 17.77
CA ILE A 597 21.18 -12.47 18.56
C ILE A 597 22.50 -12.42 19.31
N ALA A 598 22.45 -12.06 20.59
CA ALA A 598 23.50 -12.44 21.50
C ALA A 598 23.60 -13.97 21.42
N LEU A 599 24.69 -14.44 20.80
CA LEU A 599 25.10 -15.84 20.92
C LEU A 599 25.14 -16.16 22.42
N PRO A 600 24.59 -17.31 22.86
CA PRO A 600 24.83 -17.79 24.22
C PRO A 600 26.34 -17.82 24.44
N GLU A 601 26.78 -17.32 25.60
CA GLU A 601 28.16 -17.49 26.05
C GLU A 601 28.59 -18.93 25.78
N GLN A 602 29.58 -19.09 24.91
CA GLN A 602 30.28 -20.35 24.76
C GLN A 602 30.88 -20.66 26.13
N GLN A 603 30.20 -21.53 26.87
CA GLN A 603 30.81 -22.27 27.96
C GLN A 603 32.12 -22.84 27.42
N GLN A 604 33.22 -22.29 27.93
CA GLN A 604 34.54 -22.83 27.74
C GLN A 604 34.46 -24.33 28.03
N SER A 605 34.73 -25.11 26.98
CA SER A 605 35.05 -26.51 27.08
C SER A 605 36.30 -26.65 27.94
N GLN A 606 36.08 -26.74 29.25
CA GLN A 606 37.08 -27.31 30.14
C GLN A 606 37.33 -28.73 29.67
N SER A 607 38.55 -28.95 29.20
CA SER A 607 39.09 -30.28 28.96
C SER A 607 38.95 -31.09 30.26
N PRO A 608 38.43 -32.33 30.22
CA PRO A 608 38.37 -33.15 31.40
C PRO A 608 39.79 -33.53 31.82
N ALA A 609 40.15 -33.11 33.03
CA ALA A 609 41.29 -33.65 33.73
C ALA A 609 41.06 -35.16 33.96
N ASN A 610 41.83 -35.95 33.24
CA ASN A 610 42.67 -37.02 33.78
C ASN A 610 42.03 -37.88 34.89
N ILE A 611 41.40 -38.99 34.51
CA ILE A 611 41.19 -40.15 35.41
C ILE A 611 41.64 -41.41 34.66
N ASN A 612 42.76 -41.96 35.14
CA ASN A 612 43.21 -43.35 35.12
C ASN A 612 43.34 -44.08 33.76
N ALA A 613 44.56 -44.04 33.21
CA ALA A 613 45.12 -45.19 32.51
C ALA A 613 45.66 -46.21 33.53
N PRO A 614 45.46 -47.53 33.32
CA PRO A 614 45.88 -48.58 34.23
C PRO A 614 47.38 -48.87 34.15
N GLU A 615 47.96 -49.22 35.30
CA GLU A 615 49.35 -49.66 35.47
C GLU A 615 49.72 -50.81 34.51
N PRO A 616 50.93 -50.80 33.91
CA PRO A 616 51.43 -51.92 33.15
C PRO A 616 52.17 -52.93 34.06
N THR A 617 51.66 -54.15 34.12
CA THR A 617 52.34 -55.32 34.71
C THR A 617 53.54 -55.72 33.85
N PRO A 618 54.65 -56.23 34.44
CA PRO A 618 55.99 -56.10 33.86
C PRO A 618 56.40 -57.32 33.02
N VAL A 619 57.14 -57.08 31.94
CA VAL A 619 57.89 -58.13 31.21
C VAL A 619 59.39 -57.97 31.47
N VAL A 620 59.86 -58.85 32.35
CA VAL A 620 61.16 -59.54 32.37
C VAL A 620 62.18 -59.10 31.30
N GLN A 621 63.28 -58.49 31.73
CA GLN A 621 64.60 -58.80 31.18
C GLN A 621 65.64 -58.94 32.29
N HIS A 622 66.16 -60.15 32.40
CA HIS A 622 67.35 -60.50 33.17
C HIS A 622 68.56 -59.65 32.77
N ARG A 623 69.25 -59.06 33.75
CA ARG A 623 70.72 -58.99 33.70
C ARG A 623 71.33 -59.39 35.03
N ARG A 624 72.33 -60.26 34.88
CA ARG A 624 73.12 -60.96 35.89
C ARG A 624 74.03 -60.01 36.69
N SER A 625 74.35 -60.43 37.91
CA SER A 625 75.66 -60.33 38.61
C SER A 625 76.18 -58.91 38.90
N HIS A 626 76.61 -58.52 40.10
CA HIS A 626 77.54 -59.11 41.07
C HIS A 626 77.16 -58.52 42.46
N GLY A 627 77.25 -59.17 43.62
CA GLY A 627 78.31 -60.06 44.08
C GLY A 627 79.33 -59.31 44.95
N ARG A 628 78.92 -58.80 46.12
CA ARG A 628 79.60 -58.96 47.42
C ARG A 628 78.84 -58.26 48.54
#